data_AF-A0AA38HQS9-F1
#
_entry.id   AF-A0AA38HQS9-F1
#
_cell.length_a   1.000
_cell.length_b   1.000
_cell.length_c   1.000
_cell.angle_alpha   90.00
_cell.angle_beta   90.00
_cell.angle_gamma   90.00
#
_symmetry.space_group_name_H-M   'P 1'
#
loop_
_entity.id
_entity.type
_entity.pdbx_description
1 polymer ?
#
loop_
_entity_poly.entity_id
_entity_poly.type
_entity_poly.pdbx_seq_one_letter_code
_entity_poly.pdbx_strand_id
1 'polypeptide(L)'
;MNLNWSNRVIKYVLFVFNLLFVITGIVMIAVGVSVKSYYTDYDIFLNDSYFSLPNLLIAIGSLIFFISFFGCCGAIRESWFMIFIFSILLSVIFIMEFSAGIAGYVLRDKTIDFLTEELQQSTHDYEFNKLKPNPQTYMWDKIQSQFKCCGAAGPKDWIDKVTTTSTNNSATTPTTTNSSVTTTVPSVSPDSTTPTTPTALRLLSPRNKGDLPSSCCVSKPGTAGTITCNIDNTDTATYFKIGCVEGFGDYLKDHAVTIGGVGLAIAFIQLFGVIFACHLSKQLKHGFHST
;
A
#
# COMPACT_ATOMS: atom_id res chain seq x y z
N MET A 1 -38.41 27.84 -21.94
CA MET A 1 -38.85 26.63 -21.22
C MET A 1 -37.71 25.67 -20.81
N ASN A 2 -36.47 25.83 -21.31
CA ASN A 2 -35.34 24.91 -21.03
C ASN A 2 -34.48 25.25 -19.79
N LEU A 3 -34.59 26.45 -19.22
CA LEU A 3 -33.73 26.90 -18.11
C LEU A 3 -34.07 26.21 -16.76
N ASN A 4 -35.34 25.87 -16.54
CA ASN A 4 -35.80 25.25 -15.29
C ASN A 4 -35.49 23.75 -15.18
N TRP A 5 -35.23 23.07 -16.31
CA TRP A 5 -34.86 21.65 -16.32
C TRP A 5 -33.36 21.48 -16.06
N SER A 6 -32.52 22.26 -16.73
CA SER A 6 -31.05 22.22 -16.55
C SER A 6 -30.64 22.46 -15.09
N ASN A 7 -31.21 23.47 -14.43
CA ASN A 7 -30.86 23.79 -13.04
C ASN A 7 -31.30 22.71 -12.05
N ARG A 8 -32.43 22.02 -12.32
CA ARG A 8 -32.89 20.90 -11.50
C ARG A 8 -31.99 19.69 -11.67
N VAL A 9 -31.64 19.33 -12.91
CA VAL A 9 -30.72 18.22 -13.21
C VAL A 9 -29.37 18.44 -12.53
N ILE A 10 -28.79 19.63 -12.63
CA ILE A 10 -27.48 19.95 -12.01
C ILE A 10 -27.52 19.76 -10.49
N LYS A 11 -28.58 20.22 -9.82
CA LYS A 11 -28.73 20.05 -8.35
C LYS A 11 -28.83 18.57 -7.97
N TYR A 12 -29.61 17.76 -8.70
CA TYR A 12 -29.73 16.33 -8.44
C TYR A 12 -28.42 15.57 -8.72
N VAL A 13 -27.74 15.87 -9.82
CA VAL A 13 -26.46 15.24 -10.16
C VAL A 13 -25.40 15.57 -9.11
N LEU A 14 -25.31 16.85 -8.68
CA LEU A 14 -24.39 17.27 -7.64
C LEU A 14 -24.71 16.60 -6.30
N PHE A 15 -25.98 16.50 -5.93
CA PHE A 15 -26.40 15.82 -4.70
C PHE A 15 -26.05 14.32 -4.72
N VAL A 16 -26.42 13.59 -5.78
CA VAL A 16 -26.15 12.14 -5.88
C VAL A 16 -24.65 11.85 -5.87
N PHE A 17 -23.87 12.62 -6.63
CA PHE A 17 -22.42 12.42 -6.69
C PHE A 17 -21.72 12.70 -5.35
N ASN A 18 -22.08 13.80 -4.67
CA ASN A 18 -21.55 14.08 -3.33
C ASN A 18 -22.03 13.05 -2.30
N LEU A 19 -23.25 12.50 -2.43
CA LEU A 19 -23.73 11.43 -1.55
C LEU A 19 -22.91 10.15 -1.70
N LEU A 20 -22.57 9.76 -2.93
CA LEU A 20 -21.66 8.64 -3.19
C LEU A 20 -20.31 8.88 -2.51
N PHE A 21 -19.77 10.09 -2.59
CA PHE A 21 -18.51 10.41 -1.93
C PHE A 21 -18.57 10.43 -0.40
N VAL A 22 -19.68 10.87 0.19
CA VAL A 22 -19.90 10.74 1.64
C VAL A 22 -19.84 9.26 2.04
N ILE A 23 -20.54 8.38 1.31
CA ILE A 23 -20.52 6.94 1.58
C ILE A 23 -19.11 6.38 1.44
N THR A 24 -18.38 6.73 0.38
CA THR A 24 -16.99 6.26 0.21
C THR A 24 -16.07 6.76 1.33
N GLY A 25 -16.24 8.01 1.79
CA GLY A 25 -15.47 8.56 2.91
C GLY A 25 -15.73 7.79 4.20
N ILE A 26 -16.99 7.49 4.51
CA ILE A 26 -17.36 6.68 5.68
C ILE A 26 -16.76 5.27 5.58
N VAL A 27 -16.84 4.63 4.40
CA VAL A 27 -16.25 3.28 4.19
C VAL A 27 -14.73 3.31 4.36
N MET A 28 -14.03 4.31 3.82
CA MET A 28 -12.57 4.44 3.98
C MET A 28 -12.18 4.63 5.45
N ILE A 29 -12.91 5.46 6.20
CA ILE A 29 -12.68 5.65 7.64
C ILE A 29 -12.93 4.33 8.39
N ALA A 30 -14.04 3.63 8.09
CA ALA A 30 -14.37 2.37 8.76
C ALA A 30 -13.33 1.28 8.49
N VAL A 31 -12.87 1.13 7.25
CA VAL A 31 -11.79 0.20 6.87
C VAL A 31 -10.49 0.60 7.57
N GLY A 32 -10.10 1.87 7.52
CA GLY A 32 -8.89 2.35 8.17
C GLY A 32 -8.88 2.12 9.68
N VAL A 33 -9.99 2.39 10.36
CA VAL A 33 -10.16 2.13 11.80
C VAL A 33 -10.19 0.62 12.08
N SER A 34 -10.82 -0.19 11.24
CA SER A 34 -10.89 -1.64 11.43
C SER A 34 -9.51 -2.30 11.28
N VAL A 35 -8.77 -1.91 10.25
CA VAL A 35 -7.38 -2.35 10.04
C VAL A 35 -6.52 -1.91 11.23
N LYS A 36 -6.60 -0.64 11.63
CA LYS A 36 -5.88 -0.14 12.80
C LYS A 36 -6.26 -0.90 14.08
N SER A 37 -7.54 -1.12 14.32
CA SER A 37 -8.06 -1.82 15.50
C SER A 37 -7.54 -3.25 15.58
N TYR A 38 -7.48 -3.96 14.46
CA TYR A 38 -7.01 -5.34 14.41
C TYR A 38 -5.49 -5.46 14.68
N TYR A 39 -4.73 -4.38 14.48
CA TYR A 39 -3.29 -4.34 14.67
C TYR A 39 -2.83 -3.50 15.87
N THR A 40 -3.76 -3.01 16.70
CA THR A 40 -3.49 -2.18 17.90
C THR A 40 -2.48 -2.81 18.86
N ASP A 41 -2.48 -4.14 18.99
CA ASP A 41 -1.57 -4.87 19.89
C ASP A 41 -0.09 -4.78 19.46
N TYR A 42 0.17 -4.39 18.20
CA TYR A 42 1.50 -4.17 17.65
C TYR A 42 1.88 -2.67 17.57
N ASP A 43 0.89 -1.77 17.68
CA ASP A 43 1.03 -0.31 17.50
C ASP A 43 1.62 0.42 18.73
N ILE A 44 1.70 -0.21 19.91
CA ILE A 44 2.28 0.41 21.13
C ILE A 44 3.79 0.70 20.96
N PHE A 45 4.45 0.14 19.93
CA PHE A 45 5.85 0.37 19.60
C PHE A 45 6.09 1.15 18.30
N LEU A 46 5.05 1.59 17.58
CA LEU A 46 5.15 2.27 16.27
C LEU A 46 4.65 3.70 16.30
N ASN A 47 5.18 4.51 17.21
CA ASN A 47 4.99 5.94 17.21
C ASN A 47 6.27 6.61 16.71
N ASP A 48 6.28 7.10 15.46
CA ASP A 48 6.89 8.41 15.10
C ASP A 48 6.78 8.80 13.62
N SER A 49 6.44 7.90 12.70
CA SER A 49 6.24 8.30 11.30
C SER A 49 4.78 8.17 10.88
N TYR A 50 4.19 9.31 10.54
CA TYR A 50 2.84 9.55 10.04
C TYR A 50 2.43 8.72 8.79
N PHE A 51 3.25 7.77 8.34
CA PHE A 51 3.13 7.01 7.09
C PHE A 51 2.70 5.54 7.28
N SER A 52 1.88 5.24 8.27
CA SER A 52 1.16 3.95 8.26
C SER A 52 -0.03 4.03 7.29
N LEU A 53 -0.11 3.11 6.32
CA LEU A 53 -1.14 3.06 5.26
C LEU A 53 -2.60 3.22 5.79
N PRO A 54 -2.99 2.63 6.95
CA PRO A 54 -4.31 2.83 7.54
C PRO A 54 -4.54 4.26 8.05
N ASN A 55 -3.53 4.94 8.61
CA ASN A 55 -3.65 6.34 9.05
C ASN A 55 -3.87 7.27 7.85
N LEU A 56 -3.17 7.04 6.73
CA LEU A 56 -3.38 7.75 5.48
C LEU A 56 -4.80 7.52 4.94
N LEU A 57 -5.29 6.29 4.99
CA LEU A 57 -6.64 5.93 4.57
C LEU A 57 -7.71 6.67 5.40
N ILE A 58 -7.53 6.77 6.73
CA ILE A 58 -8.42 7.54 7.62
C ILE A 58 -8.36 9.03 7.29
N ALA A 59 -7.16 9.59 7.07
CA ALA A 59 -6.98 11.01 6.76
C ALA A 59 -7.66 11.40 5.43
N ILE A 60 -7.40 10.63 4.37
CA ILE A 60 -8.02 10.84 3.05
C ILE A 60 -9.55 10.65 3.14
N GLY A 61 -10.01 9.59 3.81
CA GLY A 61 -11.45 9.34 4.00
C GLY A 61 -12.15 10.47 4.76
N SER A 62 -11.52 11.03 5.78
CA SER A 62 -12.03 12.18 6.54
C SER A 62 -12.12 13.43 5.68
N LEU A 63 -11.09 13.73 4.88
CA LEU A 63 -11.09 14.85 3.94
C LEU A 63 -12.24 14.74 2.93
N ILE A 64 -12.40 13.57 2.32
CA ILE A 64 -13.48 13.29 1.36
C ILE A 64 -14.85 13.46 2.03
N PHE A 65 -15.03 12.93 3.24
CA PHE A 65 -16.28 13.06 4.00
C PHE A 65 -16.66 14.52 4.23
N PHE A 66 -15.76 15.35 4.77
CA PHE A 66 -16.08 16.75 5.08
C PHE A 66 -16.39 17.57 3.82
N ILE A 67 -15.61 17.40 2.75
CA ILE A 67 -15.85 18.10 1.48
C ILE A 67 -17.21 17.74 0.92
N SER A 68 -17.50 16.44 0.89
CA SER A 68 -18.75 15.92 0.33
C SER A 68 -19.96 16.27 1.22
N PHE A 69 -19.78 16.33 2.53
CA PHE A 69 -20.79 16.80 3.47
C PHE A 69 -21.17 18.26 3.21
N PHE A 70 -20.19 19.15 3.04
CA PHE A 70 -20.45 20.55 2.68
C PHE A 70 -21.09 20.68 1.29
N GLY A 71 -20.70 19.84 0.33
CA GLY A 71 -21.34 19.74 -0.99
C GLY A 71 -22.81 19.35 -0.90
N CYS A 72 -23.13 18.27 -0.18
CA CYS A 72 -24.50 17.80 0.05
C CYS A 72 -25.35 18.81 0.83
N CYS A 73 -24.86 19.30 1.96
CA CYS A 73 -25.58 20.28 2.78
C CYS A 73 -25.77 21.61 2.04
N GLY A 74 -24.77 22.04 1.25
CA GLY A 74 -24.87 23.21 0.40
C GLY A 74 -25.95 23.07 -0.67
N ALA A 75 -26.03 21.90 -1.31
CA ALA A 75 -27.05 21.60 -2.31
C ALA A 75 -28.47 21.54 -1.72
N ILE A 76 -28.65 20.89 -0.57
CA ILE A 76 -29.97 20.74 0.09
C ILE A 76 -30.45 22.07 0.67
N ARG A 77 -29.58 22.77 1.42
CA ARG A 77 -29.95 24.00 2.13
C ARG A 77 -29.96 25.23 1.25
N GLU A 78 -29.61 25.08 -0.03
CA GLU A 78 -29.45 26.17 -1.00
C GLU A 78 -28.64 27.35 -0.43
N SER A 79 -27.66 27.04 0.42
CA SER A 79 -26.90 28.05 1.17
C SER A 79 -25.67 28.47 0.37
N TRP A 80 -25.62 29.76 0.05
CA TRP A 80 -24.48 30.35 -0.67
C TRP A 80 -23.15 30.08 0.03
N PHE A 81 -23.11 30.25 1.35
CA PHE A 81 -21.88 30.14 2.14
C PHE A 81 -21.33 28.71 2.14
N MET A 82 -22.18 27.69 2.28
CA MET A 82 -21.75 26.28 2.29
C MET A 82 -21.17 25.86 0.93
N ILE A 83 -21.79 26.28 -0.17
CA ILE A 83 -21.30 26.01 -1.53
C ILE A 83 -20.00 26.78 -1.80
N PHE A 84 -19.85 27.99 -1.24
CA PHE A 84 -18.61 28.76 -1.32
C PHE A 84 -17.45 28.06 -0.61
N ILE A 85 -17.66 27.53 0.60
CA ILE A 85 -16.64 26.73 1.32
C ILE A 85 -16.29 25.47 0.53
N PHE A 86 -17.27 24.75 0.00
CA PHE A 86 -17.04 23.59 -0.87
C PHE A 86 -16.14 23.95 -2.08
N SER A 87 -16.43 25.07 -2.74
CA SER A 87 -15.63 25.54 -3.88
C SER A 87 -14.20 25.90 -3.48
N ILE A 88 -13.98 26.49 -2.30
CA ILE A 88 -12.63 26.79 -1.80
C ILE A 88 -11.86 25.50 -1.53
N LEU A 89 -12.47 24.53 -0.84
CA LEU A 89 -11.83 23.26 -0.52
C LEU A 89 -11.41 22.49 -1.77
N LEU A 90 -12.29 22.41 -2.80
CA LEU A 90 -11.94 21.80 -4.08
C LEU A 90 -10.83 22.55 -4.82
N SER A 91 -10.78 23.88 -4.72
CA SER A 91 -9.74 24.68 -5.35
C SER A 91 -8.37 24.44 -4.68
N VAL A 92 -8.33 24.34 -3.34
CA VAL A 92 -7.11 24.02 -2.60
C VAL A 92 -6.60 22.63 -2.98
N ILE A 93 -7.47 21.63 -3.09
CA ILE A 93 -7.07 20.28 -3.54
C ILE A 93 -6.52 20.31 -4.97
N PHE A 94 -7.16 21.03 -5.89
CA PHE A 94 -6.67 21.14 -7.26
C PHE A 94 -5.25 21.73 -7.31
N ILE A 95 -4.98 22.76 -6.51
CA ILE A 95 -3.64 23.35 -6.40
C ILE A 95 -2.65 22.35 -5.79
N MET A 96 -3.03 21.61 -4.74
CA MET A 96 -2.18 20.59 -4.13
C MET A 96 -1.89 19.45 -5.12
N GLU A 97 -2.88 18.96 -5.86
CA GLU A 97 -2.73 17.89 -6.85
C GLU A 97 -1.83 18.32 -8.01
N PHE A 98 -2.06 19.52 -8.56
CA PHE A 98 -1.22 20.08 -9.60
C PHE A 98 0.23 20.26 -9.13
N SER A 99 0.41 20.79 -7.92
CA SER A 99 1.74 20.97 -7.32
C SER A 99 2.43 19.63 -7.05
N ALA A 100 1.70 18.64 -6.53
CA ALA A 100 2.20 17.29 -6.28
C ALA A 100 2.57 16.57 -7.58
N GLY A 101 1.79 16.74 -8.65
CA GLY A 101 2.11 16.21 -9.98
C GLY A 101 3.41 16.77 -10.54
N ILE A 102 3.61 18.09 -10.45
CA ILE A 102 4.87 18.74 -10.87
C ILE A 102 6.03 18.28 -9.98
N ALA A 103 5.85 18.31 -8.66
CA ALA A 103 6.87 17.89 -7.71
C ALA A 103 7.29 16.43 -7.92
N GLY A 104 6.32 15.52 -8.11
CA GLY A 104 6.57 14.11 -8.39
C GLY A 104 7.34 13.89 -9.69
N TYR A 105 7.11 14.71 -10.72
CA TYR A 105 7.89 14.62 -11.97
C TYR A 105 9.32 15.13 -11.81
N VAL A 106 9.50 16.29 -11.16
CA VAL A 106 10.81 16.94 -10.99
C VAL A 106 11.69 16.20 -9.98
N LEU A 107 11.09 15.66 -8.91
CA LEU A 107 11.79 15.02 -7.80
C LEU A 107 11.74 13.49 -7.88
N ARG A 108 11.34 12.90 -9.01
CA ARG A 108 11.17 11.44 -9.15
C ARG A 108 12.35 10.63 -8.61
N ASP A 109 13.58 11.05 -8.91
CA ASP A 109 14.79 10.33 -8.51
C ASP A 109 14.97 10.40 -6.98
N LYS A 110 14.74 11.57 -6.37
CA LYS A 110 14.75 11.75 -4.91
C LYS A 110 13.61 11.02 -4.21
N THR A 111 12.44 10.93 -4.84
CA THR A 111 11.31 10.18 -4.32
C THR A 111 11.64 8.70 -4.24
N ILE A 112 12.35 8.14 -5.22
CA ILE A 112 12.83 6.75 -5.18
C ILE A 112 13.84 6.52 -4.06
N ASP A 113 14.78 7.44 -3.83
CA ASP A 113 15.75 7.33 -2.73
C ASP A 113 15.03 7.34 -1.37
N PHE A 114 14.14 8.31 -1.13
CA PHE A 114 13.36 8.42 0.10
C PHE A 114 12.46 7.18 0.33
N LEU A 115 11.79 6.70 -0.73
CA LEU A 115 11.00 5.47 -0.65
C LEU A 115 11.87 4.26 -0.32
N THR A 116 13.09 4.20 -0.84
CA THR A 116 14.02 3.10 -0.56
C THR A 116 14.41 3.07 0.91
N GLU A 117 14.77 4.21 1.50
CA GLU A 117 15.12 4.31 2.92
C GLU A 117 13.96 3.89 3.83
N GLU A 118 12.75 4.41 3.59
CA GLU A 118 11.56 4.08 4.39
C GLU A 118 11.17 2.60 4.26
N LEU A 119 11.16 2.05 3.03
CA LEU A 119 10.89 0.63 2.82
C LEU A 119 11.97 -0.22 3.47
N GLN A 120 13.24 0.15 3.33
CA GLN A 120 14.35 -0.59 3.93
C GLN A 120 14.21 -0.61 5.46
N GLN A 121 13.86 0.51 6.08
CA GLN A 121 13.59 0.56 7.52
C GLN A 121 12.45 -0.40 7.92
N SER A 122 11.37 -0.44 7.14
CA SER A 122 10.25 -1.35 7.40
C SER A 122 10.58 -2.84 7.15
N THR A 123 11.74 -3.17 6.57
CA THR A 123 12.17 -4.58 6.54
C THR A 123 12.50 -5.05 7.96
N HIS A 124 12.91 -4.18 8.89
CA HIS A 124 13.39 -4.54 10.23
C HIS A 124 12.41 -5.35 11.07
N ASP A 125 11.10 -5.15 10.92
CA ASP A 125 10.08 -5.88 11.70
C ASP A 125 9.52 -7.13 11.01
N TYR A 126 10.09 -7.49 9.85
CA TYR A 126 9.77 -8.76 9.19
C TYR A 126 10.27 -9.96 10.01
N GLU A 127 9.37 -10.90 10.30
CA GLU A 127 9.66 -12.11 11.06
C GLU A 127 9.66 -13.36 10.16
N PHE A 128 10.80 -14.05 10.08
CA PHE A 128 10.90 -15.28 9.30
C PHE A 128 10.19 -16.47 9.97
N ASN A 129 9.47 -17.26 9.17
CA ASN A 129 8.99 -18.61 9.50
C ASN A 129 8.20 -18.71 10.82
N LYS A 130 7.48 -17.67 11.21
CA LYS A 130 6.56 -17.72 12.35
C LYS A 130 5.29 -18.50 12.00
N LEU A 131 4.79 -19.32 12.93
CA LEU A 131 3.50 -20.00 12.78
C LEU A 131 2.32 -19.01 12.65
N LYS A 132 2.48 -17.80 13.15
CA LYS A 132 1.55 -16.68 12.99
C LYS A 132 2.35 -15.47 12.51
N PRO A 133 2.43 -15.23 11.19
CA PRO A 133 3.13 -14.05 10.66
C PRO A 133 2.40 -12.78 11.10
N ASN A 134 3.16 -11.75 11.44
CA ASN A 134 2.61 -10.42 11.65
C ASN A 134 2.05 -9.86 10.31
N PRO A 135 1.13 -8.89 10.32
CA PRO A 135 0.63 -8.25 9.10
C PRO A 135 1.71 -7.76 8.15
N GLN A 136 2.79 -7.24 8.71
CA GLN A 136 3.90 -6.66 7.96
C GLN A 136 4.62 -7.72 7.13
N THR A 137 4.81 -8.92 7.67
CA THR A 137 5.33 -10.10 6.97
C THR A 137 4.42 -10.48 5.82
N TYR A 138 3.10 -10.57 6.05
CA TYR A 138 2.13 -10.87 4.99
C TYR A 138 2.12 -9.82 3.87
N MET A 139 2.18 -8.53 4.21
CA MET A 139 2.26 -7.44 3.24
C MET A 139 3.56 -7.49 2.43
N TRP A 140 4.69 -7.74 3.08
CA TRP A 140 5.98 -7.92 2.41
C TRP A 140 5.97 -9.09 1.44
N ASP A 141 5.40 -10.24 1.84
CA ASP A 141 5.28 -11.41 0.97
C ASP A 141 4.44 -11.09 -0.29
N LYS A 142 3.39 -10.31 -0.12
CA LYS A 142 2.54 -9.85 -1.24
C LYS A 142 3.27 -8.87 -2.16
N ILE A 143 3.99 -7.90 -1.62
CA ILE A 143 4.77 -6.94 -2.42
C ILE A 143 5.81 -7.68 -3.26
N GLN A 144 6.59 -8.55 -2.63
CA GLN A 144 7.66 -9.32 -3.29
C GLN A 144 7.12 -10.23 -4.40
N SER A 145 6.03 -10.94 -4.12
CA SER A 145 5.41 -11.82 -5.12
C SER A 145 4.70 -11.05 -6.24
N GLN A 146 4.06 -9.91 -5.94
CA GLN A 146 3.34 -9.10 -6.93
C GLN A 146 4.28 -8.37 -7.88
N PHE A 147 5.36 -7.77 -7.35
CA PHE A 147 6.34 -7.01 -8.14
C PHE A 147 7.56 -7.84 -8.55
N LYS A 148 7.59 -9.15 -8.24
CA LYS A 148 8.69 -10.07 -8.58
C LYS A 148 10.05 -9.52 -8.16
N CYS A 149 10.11 -9.05 -6.93
CA CYS A 149 11.24 -8.33 -6.35
C CYS A 149 11.62 -8.95 -4.99
N CYS A 150 12.77 -8.57 -4.45
CA CYS A 150 13.23 -9.05 -3.16
C CYS A 150 13.96 -7.97 -2.37
N GLY A 151 13.50 -7.73 -1.14
CA GLY A 151 14.02 -6.64 -0.28
C GLY A 151 13.56 -5.26 -0.77
N ALA A 152 13.93 -4.20 -0.05
CA ALA A 152 13.60 -2.83 -0.42
C ALA A 152 14.50 -2.36 -1.57
N ALA A 153 15.80 -2.33 -1.33
CA ALA A 153 16.85 -2.04 -2.30
C ALA A 153 17.35 -3.31 -2.99
N GLY A 154 17.30 -4.45 -2.30
CA GLY A 154 17.64 -5.74 -2.88
C GLY A 154 17.68 -6.90 -1.89
N PRO A 155 18.03 -8.12 -2.35
CA PRO A 155 18.01 -9.33 -1.54
C PRO A 155 18.87 -9.25 -0.26
N LYS A 156 19.95 -8.47 -0.31
CA LYS A 156 20.90 -8.33 0.81
C LYS A 156 20.28 -7.73 2.06
N ASP A 157 19.18 -6.97 1.93
CA ASP A 157 18.45 -6.34 3.04
C ASP A 157 17.99 -7.37 4.09
N TRP A 158 17.83 -8.64 3.69
CA TRP A 158 17.45 -9.74 4.58
C TRP A 158 18.61 -10.34 5.39
N ILE A 159 19.86 -10.16 4.93
CA ILE A 159 21.07 -10.74 5.53
C ILE A 159 21.58 -9.89 6.69
N ASP A 160 21.49 -8.55 6.58
CA ASP A 160 22.02 -7.64 7.61
C ASP A 160 21.39 -7.86 8.99
N LYS A 161 20.21 -8.49 9.03
CA LYS A 161 19.51 -8.94 10.25
C LYS A 161 20.15 -10.12 10.98
N VAL A 162 20.98 -10.92 10.30
CA VAL A 162 21.59 -12.15 10.88
C VAL A 162 22.90 -11.84 11.59
N THR A 163 23.62 -10.78 11.18
CA THR A 163 24.92 -10.41 11.75
C THR A 163 24.81 -9.83 13.17
N THR A 164 23.63 -9.37 13.59
CA THR A 164 23.41 -8.75 14.93
C THR A 164 22.94 -9.74 16.00
N THR A 165 22.98 -11.05 15.75
CA THR A 165 22.70 -12.07 16.78
C THR A 165 23.75 -13.17 16.79
N SER A 166 25.02 -12.78 16.62
CA SER A 166 26.14 -13.65 16.97
C SER A 166 27.26 -12.83 17.61
N THR A 167 27.39 -13.07 18.92
CA THR A 167 28.64 -13.08 19.70
C THR A 167 29.40 -11.77 19.90
N ASN A 168 29.08 -11.07 21.00
CA ASN A 168 30.14 -10.75 21.97
C ASN A 168 30.51 -12.06 22.67
N ASN A 169 31.42 -12.83 22.07
CA ASN A 169 32.33 -13.75 22.73
C ASN A 169 33.39 -14.13 21.70
N SER A 170 34.59 -13.60 21.92
CA SER A 170 35.76 -13.91 21.14
C SER A 170 36.10 -15.40 21.17
N ALA A 171 36.63 -15.83 20.02
CA ALA A 171 37.39 -17.04 19.72
C ALA A 171 36.61 -18.35 19.52
N THR A 172 36.43 -18.77 18.25
CA THR A 172 37.37 -19.67 17.55
C THR A 172 36.90 -19.93 16.10
N THR A 173 37.84 -19.80 15.16
CA THR A 173 38.03 -20.34 13.79
C THR A 173 36.88 -21.12 13.08
N PRO A 174 36.63 -20.89 11.76
CA PRO A 174 35.50 -21.48 11.03
C PRO A 174 35.75 -22.95 10.71
N THR A 175 34.76 -23.82 11.01
CA THR A 175 34.72 -25.20 10.49
C THR A 175 33.46 -25.36 9.65
N THR A 176 33.66 -25.58 8.36
CA THR A 176 32.64 -25.95 7.37
C THR A 176 31.87 -27.19 7.84
N THR A 177 30.56 -27.07 8.03
CA THR A 177 29.69 -28.25 8.11
C THR A 177 28.47 -28.02 7.23
N ASN A 178 28.41 -28.73 6.10
CA ASN A 178 27.25 -28.77 5.21
C ASN A 178 26.07 -29.35 5.99
N SER A 179 25.02 -28.56 6.20
CA SER A 179 23.72 -29.05 6.67
C SER A 179 22.65 -28.62 5.69
N SER A 180 22.32 -29.55 4.80
CA SER A 180 21.17 -29.51 3.90
C SER A 180 19.87 -29.57 4.70
N VAL A 181 19.01 -28.54 4.58
CA VAL A 181 17.65 -28.54 5.11
C VAL A 181 16.74 -29.18 4.06
N THR A 182 16.00 -30.20 4.48
CA THR A 182 15.10 -31.03 3.66
C THR A 182 13.68 -30.45 3.67
N THR A 183 13.09 -30.26 2.49
CA THR A 183 11.64 -30.03 2.35
C THR A 183 11.07 -31.20 1.56
N THR A 184 10.39 -32.13 2.24
CA THR A 184 9.68 -33.24 1.59
C THR A 184 8.30 -32.78 1.15
N VAL A 185 8.07 -32.76 -0.17
CA VAL A 185 6.72 -32.80 -0.77
C VAL A 185 6.24 -34.25 -0.68
N PRO A 186 4.99 -34.55 -0.26
CA PRO A 186 4.54 -35.94 -0.17
C PRO A 186 4.25 -36.48 -1.57
N SER A 187 5.03 -37.48 -1.99
CA SER A 187 4.70 -38.36 -3.11
C SER A 187 3.69 -39.41 -2.66
N VAL A 188 2.50 -39.42 -3.27
CA VAL A 188 1.47 -40.45 -3.11
C VAL A 188 1.90 -41.73 -3.82
N SER A 189 1.93 -42.88 -3.11
CA SER A 189 1.64 -44.25 -3.62
C SER A 189 1.68 -45.29 -2.48
N PRO A 190 1.02 -46.46 -2.64
CA PRO A 190 0.19 -47.07 -1.59
C PRO A 190 0.82 -48.32 -0.94
N ASP A 191 0.83 -48.42 0.40
CA ASP A 191 0.42 -49.64 1.12
C ASP A 191 0.41 -49.49 2.66
N SER A 192 -0.57 -50.15 3.28
CA SER A 192 -0.64 -50.67 4.66
C SER A 192 -0.35 -49.80 5.91
N THR A 193 -1.44 -49.36 6.55
CA THR A 193 -1.83 -49.55 7.98
C THR A 193 -0.81 -49.33 9.12
N THR A 194 -0.92 -48.22 9.85
CA THR A 194 -1.04 -48.16 11.34
C THR A 194 -1.27 -46.71 11.82
N PRO A 195 -2.05 -46.46 12.90
CA PRO A 195 -2.34 -45.11 13.38
C PRO A 195 -1.34 -44.70 14.48
N THR A 196 -0.45 -43.76 14.18
CA THR A 196 0.33 -43.05 15.22
C THR A 196 0.20 -41.54 15.05
N THR A 197 -0.47 -40.94 16.02
CA THR A 197 -0.42 -39.57 16.56
C THR A 197 0.38 -38.51 15.77
N PRO A 198 -0.19 -37.32 15.48
CA PRO A 198 0.52 -36.28 14.75
C PRO A 198 1.69 -35.76 15.58
N THR A 199 2.90 -36.12 15.16
CA THR A 199 4.14 -35.57 15.70
C THR A 199 4.19 -34.10 15.31
N ALA A 200 4.23 -33.22 16.31
CA ALA A 200 4.36 -31.77 16.14
C ALA A 200 5.56 -31.45 15.23
N LEU A 201 5.28 -30.73 14.15
CA LEU A 201 6.23 -30.24 13.16
C LEU A 201 7.32 -29.40 13.87
N ARG A 202 8.58 -29.85 13.79
CA ARG A 202 9.77 -29.08 14.22
C ARG A 202 9.90 -27.82 13.35
N LEU A 203 9.49 -26.66 13.85
CA LEU A 203 9.73 -25.34 13.24
C LEU A 203 10.72 -24.50 14.06
N LEU A 204 11.86 -25.09 14.44
CA LEU A 204 12.99 -24.33 15.00
C LEU A 204 14.28 -24.86 14.36
N SER A 205 14.42 -24.70 13.04
CA SER A 205 15.75 -24.75 12.43
C SER A 205 16.39 -23.37 12.57
N PRO A 206 17.67 -23.26 13.00
CA PRO A 206 18.38 -21.98 12.95
C PRO A 206 18.43 -21.50 11.50
N ARG A 207 18.15 -20.20 11.29
CA ARG A 207 18.27 -19.55 9.98
C ARG A 207 19.75 -19.62 9.58
N ASN A 208 20.05 -20.13 8.38
CA ASN A 208 21.40 -20.03 7.82
C ASN A 208 21.63 -18.60 7.33
N LYS A 209 22.90 -18.17 7.34
CA LYS A 209 23.29 -16.90 6.75
C LYS A 209 22.89 -16.89 5.27
N GLY A 210 22.24 -15.83 4.83
CA GLY A 210 21.82 -15.69 3.43
C GLY A 210 20.42 -16.21 3.08
N ASP A 211 19.67 -16.79 4.03
CA ASP A 211 18.31 -17.26 3.79
C ASP A 211 17.33 -16.10 3.48
N LEU A 212 16.51 -16.29 2.45
CA LEU A 212 15.54 -15.33 1.95
C LEU A 212 14.09 -15.69 2.33
N PRO A 213 13.17 -14.70 2.39
CA PRO A 213 11.73 -14.97 2.43
C PRO A 213 11.29 -15.85 1.26
N SER A 214 10.33 -16.76 1.48
CA SER A 214 9.82 -17.63 0.42
C SER A 214 9.18 -16.85 -0.74
N SER A 215 8.63 -15.66 -0.47
CA SER A 215 8.11 -14.71 -1.46
C SER A 215 9.16 -14.10 -2.38
N CYS A 216 10.44 -14.09 -1.99
CA CYS A 216 11.56 -13.68 -2.85
C CYS A 216 11.95 -14.77 -3.87
N CYS A 217 11.49 -16.01 -3.68
CA CYS A 217 12.02 -17.18 -4.36
C CYS A 217 11.20 -17.51 -5.60
N VAL A 218 11.90 -17.85 -6.69
CA VAL A 218 11.26 -18.23 -7.95
C VAL A 218 10.99 -19.73 -7.92
N SER A 219 9.73 -20.12 -7.96
CA SER A 219 9.35 -21.53 -8.09
C SER A 219 9.55 -21.99 -9.55
N LYS A 220 10.55 -22.85 -9.80
CA LYS A 220 10.73 -23.48 -11.13
C LYS A 220 9.88 -24.75 -11.25
N PRO A 221 8.99 -24.86 -12.25
CA PRO A 221 8.25 -26.10 -12.50
C PRO A 221 9.20 -27.18 -13.06
N GLY A 222 9.18 -28.39 -12.49
CA GLY A 222 9.90 -29.57 -13.01
C GLY A 222 11.19 -29.96 -12.27
N THR A 223 11.60 -29.24 -11.23
CA THR A 223 12.79 -29.63 -10.43
C THR A 223 12.40 -30.57 -9.29
N ALA A 224 12.88 -31.81 -9.32
CA ALA A 224 12.78 -32.73 -8.19
C ALA A 224 13.96 -32.50 -7.23
N GLY A 225 13.70 -31.94 -6.04
CA GLY A 225 14.73 -31.68 -5.02
C GLY A 225 14.37 -30.51 -4.09
N THR A 226 15.19 -30.27 -3.05
CA THR A 226 15.01 -29.14 -2.15
C THR A 226 15.62 -27.87 -2.76
N ILE A 227 14.79 -26.87 -3.03
CA ILE A 227 15.24 -25.56 -3.52
C ILE A 227 15.66 -24.72 -2.30
N THR A 228 16.95 -24.61 -2.05
CA THR A 228 17.49 -23.70 -1.04
C THR A 228 17.59 -22.29 -1.65
N CYS A 229 16.69 -21.41 -1.20
CA CYS A 229 16.64 -20.02 -1.60
C CYS A 229 17.56 -19.19 -0.69
N ASN A 230 18.81 -19.03 -1.12
CA ASN A 230 19.86 -18.38 -0.37
C ASN A 230 20.71 -17.52 -1.32
N ILE A 231 21.15 -16.35 -0.84
CA ILE A 231 21.93 -15.38 -1.62
C ILE A 231 23.35 -15.88 -1.92
N ASP A 232 23.90 -16.79 -1.11
CA ASP A 232 25.21 -17.41 -1.32
C ASP A 232 25.16 -18.59 -2.32
N ASN A 233 23.96 -18.96 -2.81
CA ASN A 233 23.82 -20.00 -3.81
C ASN A 233 24.32 -19.47 -5.17
N THR A 234 25.33 -20.13 -5.74
CA THR A 234 25.92 -19.79 -7.05
C THR A 234 24.93 -19.90 -8.21
N ASP A 235 23.81 -20.58 -7.99
CA ASP A 235 22.72 -20.71 -8.96
C ASP A 235 21.73 -19.53 -8.84
N THR A 236 22.10 -18.42 -9.50
CA THR A 236 21.43 -17.11 -9.38
C THR A 236 20.01 -17.03 -9.96
N ALA A 237 19.44 -18.17 -10.38
CA ALA A 237 18.10 -18.29 -10.97
C ALA A 237 17.02 -18.76 -9.96
N THR A 238 17.30 -18.67 -8.66
CA THR A 238 16.44 -19.18 -7.58
C THR A 238 15.68 -18.08 -6.82
N TYR A 239 16.04 -16.81 -6.98
CA TYR A 239 15.40 -15.67 -6.31
C TYR A 239 15.38 -14.41 -7.18
N PHE A 240 14.50 -13.46 -6.86
CA PHE A 240 14.42 -12.15 -7.53
C PHE A 240 15.61 -11.27 -7.16
N LYS A 241 16.32 -10.73 -8.16
CA LYS A 241 17.53 -9.91 -7.94
C LYS A 241 17.25 -8.42 -7.74
N ILE A 242 16.11 -7.96 -8.25
CA ILE A 242 15.70 -6.56 -8.23
C ILE A 242 15.08 -6.22 -6.87
N GLY A 243 15.40 -5.03 -6.34
CA GLY A 243 14.75 -4.48 -5.15
C GLY A 243 13.30 -4.11 -5.42
N CYS A 244 12.45 -4.12 -4.40
CA CYS A 244 11.04 -3.80 -4.58
C CYS A 244 10.76 -2.34 -4.90
N VAL A 245 11.66 -1.41 -4.54
CA VAL A 245 11.51 -0.01 -4.94
C VAL A 245 11.76 0.15 -6.43
N GLU A 246 12.79 -0.53 -6.95
CA GLU A 246 13.10 -0.54 -8.38
C GLU A 246 12.01 -1.26 -9.18
N GLY A 247 11.56 -2.44 -8.72
CA GLY A 247 10.46 -3.18 -9.35
C GLY A 247 9.13 -2.41 -9.37
N PHE A 248 8.83 -1.68 -8.28
CA PHE A 248 7.70 -0.75 -8.27
C PHE A 248 7.90 0.43 -9.23
N GLY A 249 9.11 0.97 -9.30
CA GLY A 249 9.47 2.02 -10.26
C GLY A 249 9.28 1.58 -11.71
N ASP A 250 9.65 0.34 -12.04
CA ASP A 250 9.46 -0.22 -13.38
C ASP A 250 7.97 -0.47 -13.68
N TYR A 251 7.20 -0.94 -12.69
CA TYR A 251 5.74 -1.00 -12.81
C TYR A 251 5.12 0.38 -13.08
N LEU A 252 5.60 1.43 -12.41
CA LEU A 252 5.15 2.80 -12.67
C LEU A 252 5.54 3.27 -14.07
N LYS A 253 6.74 2.93 -14.58
CA LYS A 253 7.16 3.30 -15.94
C LYS A 253 6.29 2.62 -16.99
N ASP A 254 6.02 1.33 -16.83
CA ASP A 254 5.19 0.54 -17.75
C ASP A 254 3.73 1.04 -17.77
N HIS A 255 3.25 1.55 -16.65
CA HIS A 255 1.90 2.11 -16.52
C HIS A 255 1.84 3.64 -16.48
N ALA A 256 2.94 4.35 -16.78
CA ALA A 256 3.04 5.80 -16.59
C ALA A 256 1.98 6.58 -17.37
N VAL A 257 1.72 6.17 -18.61
CA VAL A 257 0.69 6.78 -19.47
C VAL A 257 -0.71 6.62 -18.86
N THR A 258 -0.98 5.46 -18.27
CA THR A 258 -2.29 5.18 -17.66
C THR A 258 -2.47 6.00 -16.38
N ILE A 259 -1.44 6.03 -15.53
CA ILE A 259 -1.46 6.78 -14.26
C ILE A 259 -1.58 8.28 -14.54
N GLY A 260 -0.79 8.81 -15.47
CA GLY A 260 -0.88 10.20 -15.91
C GLY A 260 -2.25 10.53 -16.51
N GLY A 261 -2.83 9.63 -17.29
CA GLY A 261 -4.18 9.77 -17.84
C GLY A 261 -5.27 9.85 -16.77
N VAL A 262 -5.20 8.98 -15.75
CA VAL A 262 -6.14 9.01 -14.61
C VAL A 262 -6.01 10.32 -13.83
N GLY A 263 -4.78 10.74 -13.50
CA GLY A 263 -4.55 12.03 -12.81
C GLY A 263 -5.07 13.23 -13.60
N LEU A 264 -4.81 13.27 -14.91
CA LEU A 264 -5.32 14.33 -15.77
C LEU A 264 -6.85 14.33 -15.86
N ALA A 265 -7.47 13.15 -15.95
CA ALA A 265 -8.93 13.02 -15.96
C ALA A 265 -9.55 13.49 -14.63
N ILE A 266 -8.95 13.15 -13.50
CA ILE A 266 -9.36 13.61 -12.17
C ILE A 266 -9.28 15.14 -12.09
N ALA A 267 -8.14 15.72 -12.51
CA ALA A 267 -7.95 17.17 -12.52
C ALA A 267 -9.01 17.89 -13.37
N PHE A 268 -9.36 17.36 -14.54
CA PHE A 268 -10.42 17.92 -15.38
C PHE A 268 -11.80 17.81 -14.72
N ILE A 269 -12.16 16.64 -14.18
CA ILE A 269 -13.43 16.43 -13.48
C ILE A 269 -13.55 17.38 -12.30
N GLN A 270 -12.47 17.56 -11.54
CA GLN A 270 -12.42 18.48 -10.41
C GLN A 270 -12.56 19.93 -10.85
N LEU A 271 -11.91 20.35 -11.94
CA LEU A 271 -12.06 21.68 -12.51
C LEU A 271 -13.52 21.96 -12.90
N PHE A 272 -14.20 21.01 -13.55
CA PHE A 272 -15.63 21.12 -13.83
C PHE A 272 -16.44 21.27 -12.53
N GLY A 273 -16.13 20.48 -11.50
CA GLY A 273 -16.76 20.59 -10.19
C GLY A 273 -16.65 21.99 -9.58
N VAL A 274 -15.47 22.61 -9.65
CA VAL A 274 -15.23 23.98 -9.17
C VAL A 274 -16.03 25.01 -9.99
N ILE A 275 -16.00 24.90 -11.33
CA ILE A 275 -16.74 25.81 -12.21
C ILE A 275 -18.24 25.72 -11.90
N PHE A 276 -18.80 24.51 -11.81
CA PHE A 276 -20.21 24.32 -11.50
C PHE A 276 -20.58 24.84 -10.11
N ALA A 277 -19.75 24.59 -9.09
CA ALA A 277 -19.95 25.13 -7.74
C ALA A 277 -19.96 26.66 -7.74
N CYS A 278 -19.04 27.30 -8.47
CA CYS A 278 -18.99 28.76 -8.61
C CYS A 278 -20.23 29.33 -9.31
N HIS A 279 -20.70 28.69 -10.39
CA HIS A 279 -21.91 29.10 -11.09
C HIS A 279 -23.14 29.00 -10.18
N LEU A 280 -23.27 27.89 -9.44
CA LEU A 280 -24.37 27.68 -8.49
C LEU A 280 -24.32 28.68 -7.34
N SER A 281 -23.12 28.92 -6.79
CA SER A 281 -22.87 29.93 -5.76
C SER A 281 -23.31 31.32 -6.23
N LYS A 282 -22.89 31.76 -7.43
CA LYS A 282 -23.33 33.05 -7.99
C LYS A 282 -24.84 33.12 -8.14
N GLN A 283 -25.49 32.09 -8.67
CA GLN A 283 -26.94 32.07 -8.82
C GLN A 283 -27.68 32.20 -7.48
N LEU A 284 -27.24 31.48 -6.44
CA LEU A 284 -27.85 31.56 -5.12
C LEU A 284 -27.67 32.94 -4.49
N LYS A 285 -26.48 33.56 -4.62
CA LYS A 285 -26.23 34.92 -4.12
C LYS A 285 -27.15 35.96 -4.75
N HIS A 286 -27.40 35.86 -6.06
CA HIS A 286 -28.31 36.77 -6.75
C HIS A 286 -29.77 36.58 -6.33
N GLY A 287 -30.19 35.34 -6.03
CA GLY A 287 -31.51 35.06 -5.47
C GLY A 287 -31.72 35.73 -4.11
N PHE A 288 -30.73 35.66 -3.21
CA PHE A 288 -30.81 36.30 -1.89
C PHE A 288 -30.85 37.84 -1.94
N HIS A 289 -30.23 38.47 -2.93
CA HIS A 289 -30.21 39.94 -3.05
C HIS A 289 -31.44 40.51 -3.79
N SER A 290 -32.24 39.65 -4.43
CA SER A 290 -33.44 40.05 -5.18
C SER A 290 -34.74 39.85 -4.40
N THR A 291 -34.66 39.43 -3.13
CA THR A 291 -35.79 39.22 -2.21
C THR A 291 -35.69 40.19 -1.05
#